data_AF-A0A0G2AKM9-F1
#
_entry.id   AF-A0A0G2AKM9-F1
#
_cell.length_a   1.000
_cell.length_b   1.000
_cell.length_c   1.000
_cell.angle_alpha   90.00
_cell.angle_beta   90.00
_cell.angle_gamma   90.00
#
_symmetry.space_group_name_H-M   'P 1'
#
loop_
_entity.id
_entity.type
_entity.pdbx_description
1 polymer ?
#
loop_
_entity_poly.entity_id
_entity_poly.type
_entity_poly.pdbx_seq_one_letter_code
_entity_poly.pdbx_strand_id
1 'polypeptide(L)'
;MRGVAEMFGFKEPVRSPSFTIVNRYPVENSTVKRILHVDFYRLDDPSEIVPLALEEEVGRPDTVTFIEWPEKAEGRISEASQYIVFVADGDTRTITLLVPPRD
;
A
#
# COMPACT_ATOMS: atom_id res chain seq x y z
N MET A 1 -0.98 6.30 -5.40
CA MET A 1 -1.36 5.00 -5.99
C MET A 1 -1.64 5.11 -7.50
N ARG A 2 -2.70 5.78 -7.97
CA ARG A 2 -3.16 5.72 -9.38
C ARG A 2 -2.05 5.74 -10.45
N GLY A 3 -1.17 6.74 -10.43
CA GLY A 3 -0.08 6.84 -11.41
C GLY A 3 0.91 5.68 -11.38
N VAL A 4 1.10 5.03 -10.22
CA VAL A 4 1.92 3.82 -10.12
C VAL A 4 1.22 2.62 -10.75
N ALA A 5 -0.07 2.42 -10.50
CA ALA A 5 -0.82 1.33 -11.13
C ALA A 5 -0.85 1.46 -12.65
N GLU A 6 -1.04 2.68 -13.16
CA GLU A 6 -0.97 2.98 -14.60
C GLU A 6 0.42 2.64 -15.15
N MET A 7 1.51 2.99 -14.46
CA MET A 7 2.88 2.63 -14.85
C MET A 7 3.09 1.11 -14.93
N PHE A 8 2.46 0.35 -14.04
CA PHE A 8 2.50 -1.12 -14.07
C PHE A 8 1.50 -1.76 -15.04
N GLY A 9 0.77 -0.95 -15.83
CA GLY A 9 -0.13 -1.44 -16.87
C GLY A 9 -1.54 -1.76 -16.41
N PHE A 10 -1.96 -1.29 -15.23
CA PHE A 10 -3.37 -1.37 -14.81
C PHE A 10 -4.19 -0.33 -15.58
N LYS A 11 -5.22 -0.78 -16.30
CA LYS A 11 -6.01 0.06 -17.24
C LYS A 11 -7.37 0.46 -16.68
N GLU A 12 -7.77 -0.08 -15.54
CA GLU A 12 -9.05 0.23 -14.90
C GLU A 12 -8.90 1.34 -13.85
N PRO A 13 -9.99 1.98 -13.42
CA PRO A 13 -9.94 3.00 -12.39
C PRO A 13 -9.43 2.45 -11.04
N VAL A 14 -8.37 3.05 -10.51
CA VAL A 14 -7.94 2.84 -9.12
C VAL A 14 -8.87 3.63 -8.20
N ARG A 15 -9.37 2.96 -7.15
CA ARG A 15 -10.26 3.54 -6.14
C ARG A 15 -9.66 3.34 -4.75
N SER A 16 -9.92 4.29 -3.86
CA SER A 16 -9.52 4.13 -2.46
C SER A 16 -10.19 2.90 -1.84
N PRO A 17 -9.45 2.04 -1.12
CA PRO A 17 -9.99 0.89 -0.41
C PRO A 17 -10.57 1.29 0.95
N SER A 18 -10.84 2.57 1.23
CA SER A 18 -11.27 3.00 2.57
C SER A 18 -12.46 2.23 3.18
N PHE A 19 -13.30 1.56 2.39
CA PHE A 19 -14.37 0.67 2.89
C PHE A 19 -14.06 -0.83 2.78
N THR A 20 -13.21 -1.23 1.84
CA THR A 20 -12.81 -2.64 1.64
C THR A 20 -11.56 -3.01 2.43
N ILE A 21 -10.87 -2.01 3.00
CA ILE A 21 -9.55 -2.01 3.65
C ILE A 21 -8.42 -2.40 2.68
N VAL A 22 -8.65 -3.35 1.78
CA VAL A 22 -7.70 -3.77 0.74
C VAL A 22 -8.36 -3.85 -0.63
N ASN A 23 -7.68 -3.32 -1.64
CA ASN A 23 -7.93 -3.58 -3.05
C ASN A 23 -6.73 -4.30 -3.66
N ARG A 24 -7.00 -5.26 -4.56
CA ARG A 24 -5.99 -6.05 -5.26
C ARG A 24 -6.08 -5.78 -6.75
N TYR A 25 -5.00 -5.29 -7.34
CA TYR A 25 -4.95 -4.92 -8.74
C TYR A 25 -3.99 -5.85 -9.48
N PRO A 26 -4.49 -6.75 -10.35
CA PRO A 26 -3.61 -7.49 -11.25
C PRO A 26 -2.98 -6.50 -12.25
N VAL A 27 -1.68 -6.64 -12.51
CA VAL A 27 -0.96 -5.70 -13.38
C VAL A 27 -0.20 -6.42 -14.49
N GLU A 28 -0.03 -5.75 -15.63
CA GLU A 28 0.65 -6.27 -16.82
C GLU A 28 2.12 -5.86 -16.83
N ASN A 29 2.94 -6.46 -15.95
CA ASN A 29 4.38 -6.19 -15.89
C ASN A 29 5.22 -7.49 -15.85
N SER A 30 6.48 -7.41 -16.29
CA SER A 30 7.39 -8.57 -16.35
C SER A 30 7.72 -9.14 -14.97
N THR A 31 7.95 -8.28 -13.97
CA THR A 31 8.39 -8.66 -12.62
C THR A 31 7.26 -8.54 -11.60
N VAL A 32 6.45 -7.48 -11.68
CA VAL A 32 5.30 -7.28 -10.78
C VAL A 32 4.05 -7.87 -11.41
N LYS A 33 3.30 -8.66 -10.64
CA LYS A 33 2.05 -9.30 -11.08
C LYS A 33 0.82 -8.72 -10.38
N ARG A 34 1.02 -8.09 -9.22
CA ARG A 34 -0.06 -7.50 -8.42
C ARG A 34 0.40 -6.23 -7.72
N ILE A 35 -0.54 -5.29 -7.57
CA ILE A 35 -0.46 -4.23 -6.58
C ILE A 35 -1.50 -4.48 -5.50
N LEU A 36 -1.07 -4.45 -4.24
CA LEU A 36 -1.97 -4.36 -3.09
C LEU A 36 -2.07 -2.90 -2.68
N HIS A 37 -3.29 -2.40 -2.55
CA HIS A 37 -3.58 -1.09 -1.96
C HIS A 37 -4.36 -1.34 -0.68
N VAL A 38 -3.72 -1.03 0.44
CA VAL A 38 -4.28 -1.19 1.77
C VAL A 38 -4.48 0.21 2.37
N ASP A 39 -5.62 0.45 2.99
CA ASP A 39 -5.93 1.68 3.72
C ASP A 39 -6.49 1.29 5.09
N PHE A 40 -5.68 1.51 6.12
CA PHE A 40 -6.05 1.22 7.50
C PHE A 40 -6.75 2.39 8.19
N TYR A 41 -7.12 3.47 7.50
CA TYR A 41 -7.79 4.63 8.11
C TYR A 41 -9.00 4.23 8.98
N ARG A 42 -9.76 3.21 8.55
CA ARG A 42 -10.95 2.68 9.26
C ARG A 42 -10.71 1.40 10.04
N LEU A 43 -9.45 0.99 10.20
CA LEU A 43 -9.10 -0.12 11.08
C LEU A 43 -9.26 0.38 12.52
N ASP A 44 -10.17 -0.26 13.27
CA ASP A 44 -10.43 0.05 14.68
C ASP A 44 -9.63 -0.90 15.59
N ASP A 45 -9.49 -2.17 15.18
CA ASP A 45 -8.71 -3.19 15.89
C ASP A 45 -7.70 -3.88 14.93
N PRO A 46 -6.39 -3.94 15.26
CA PRO A 46 -5.39 -4.64 14.45
C PRO A 46 -5.70 -6.12 14.16
N SER A 47 -6.52 -6.78 14.98
CA SER A 47 -6.95 -8.17 14.75
C SER A 47 -7.83 -8.35 13.50
N GLU A 48 -8.45 -7.27 13.01
CA GLU A 48 -9.22 -7.27 11.75
C GLU A 48 -8.33 -7.49 10.52
N ILE A 49 -7.00 -7.39 10.66
CA ILE A 49 -6.04 -7.70 9.58
C ILE A 49 -6.02 -9.19 9.24
N VAL A 50 -6.15 -10.06 10.25
CA VAL A 50 -6.05 -11.52 10.10
C VAL A 50 -7.01 -12.07 9.03
N PRO A 51 -8.33 -11.78 9.04
CA PRO A 51 -9.25 -12.28 8.02
C PRO A 51 -8.98 -11.71 6.61
N LEU A 52 -8.19 -10.64 6.46
CA LEU A 52 -7.83 -10.08 5.16
C LEU A 52 -6.71 -10.86 4.45
N ALA A 53 -6.07 -11.80 5.15
CA ALA A 53 -4.96 -12.63 4.67
C ALA A 53 -3.78 -11.81 4.09
N LEU A 54 -3.52 -10.62 4.65
CA LEU A 54 -2.45 -9.73 4.16
C LEU A 54 -1.05 -10.27 4.46
N GLU A 55 -0.87 -11.01 5.55
CA GLU A 55 0.43 -11.55 5.98
C GLU A 55 1.08 -12.46 4.91
N GLU A 56 0.28 -13.16 4.11
CA GLU A 56 0.77 -14.05 3.05
C GLU A 56 1.09 -13.31 1.73
N GLU A 57 0.57 -12.09 1.56
CA GLU A 57 0.70 -11.32 0.33
C GLU A 57 1.72 -10.20 0.43
N VAL A 58 1.83 -9.55 1.60
CA VAL A 58 2.79 -8.47 1.82
C VAL A 58 4.22 -9.02 1.80
N GLY A 59 5.10 -8.36 1.05
CA GLY A 59 6.51 -8.75 0.93
C GLY A 59 6.80 -9.80 -0.15
N ARG A 60 5.78 -10.32 -0.85
CA ARG A 60 6.01 -11.21 -1.99
C ARG A 60 6.84 -10.52 -3.08
N PRO A 61 7.84 -11.20 -3.70
CA PRO A 61 8.71 -10.59 -4.72
C PRO A 61 7.98 -10.10 -5.98
N ASP A 62 6.82 -10.66 -6.28
CA ASP A 62 5.99 -10.35 -7.45
C ASP A 62 4.88 -9.32 -7.15
N THR A 63 4.87 -8.74 -5.94
CA THR A 63 3.79 -7.89 -5.44
C THR A 63 4.34 -6.58 -4.92
N VAL A 64 3.73 -5.47 -5.34
CA VAL A 64 4.00 -4.15 -4.76
C VAL A 64 2.87 -3.80 -3.82
N THR A 65 3.18 -3.51 -2.56
CA THR A 65 2.19 -3.17 -1.54
C THR A 65 2.29 -1.70 -1.17
N PHE A 66 1.17 -0.98 -1.29
CA PHE A 66 0.98 0.36 -0.74
C PHE A 66 0.06 0.27 0.47
N ILE A 67 0.50 0.85 1.58
CA ILE A 67 -0.25 0.84 2.84
C ILE A 67 -0.40 2.29 3.29
N GLU A 68 -1.64 2.75 3.37
CA GLU A 68 -2.01 4.04 3.97
C GLU A 68 -2.31 3.83 5.45
N TRP A 69 -1.82 4.76 6.29
CA TRP A 69 -1.87 4.69 7.76
C TRP A 69 -1.29 3.38 8.35
N PRO A 70 -0.05 3.00 7.98
CA PRO A 70 0.57 1.75 8.42
C PRO A 70 0.70 1.62 9.95
N GLU A 71 0.74 2.73 10.68
CA GLU A 71 0.85 2.74 12.14
C GLU A 71 -0.34 2.07 12.85
N LYS A 72 -1.52 2.04 12.21
CA LYS A 72 -2.71 1.36 12.76
C LYS A 72 -2.61 -0.16 12.76
N ALA A 73 -1.64 -0.73 12.04
CA ALA A 73 -1.48 -2.17 12.00
C ALA A 73 -0.77 -2.76 13.23
N GLU A 74 -0.20 -1.93 14.11
CA GLU A 74 0.48 -2.34 15.36
C GLU A 74 1.43 -3.55 15.20
N GLY A 75 2.20 -3.59 14.12
CA GLY A 75 3.19 -4.64 13.85
C GLY A 75 2.62 -5.98 13.35
N ARG A 76 1.33 -6.05 13.02
CA ARG A 76 0.68 -7.25 12.43
C ARG A 76 1.08 -7.53 10.98
N ILE A 77 1.74 -6.58 10.35
CA ILE A 77 2.29 -6.71 8.99
C ILE A 77 3.78 -6.38 9.05
N SER A 78 4.52 -6.90 8.07
CA SER A 78 5.94 -6.59 7.93
C SER A 78 6.19 -5.08 7.91
N GLU A 79 7.29 -4.65 8.51
CA GLU A 79 7.70 -3.25 8.43
C GLU A 79 7.86 -2.79 6.98
N ALA A 80 7.51 -1.53 6.74
CA ALA A 80 7.59 -0.96 5.41
C ALA A 80 9.06 -0.84 4.99
N SER A 81 9.37 -1.31 3.79
CA SER A 81 10.72 -1.14 3.23
C SER A 81 11.05 0.33 2.93
N GLN A 82 10.03 1.18 2.80
CA GLN A 82 10.13 2.61 2.50
C GLN A 82 8.89 3.32 3.06
N TYR A 83 9.06 4.55 3.53
CA TYR A 83 7.96 5.43 3.91
C TYR A 83 7.87 6.62 2.96
N ILE A 84 6.66 6.95 2.51
CA ILE A 84 6.40 8.12 1.67
C ILE A 84 5.50 9.06 2.45
N VAL A 85 6.03 10.24 2.79
CA VAL A 85 5.31 11.26 3.54
C VAL A 85 4.87 12.37 2.59
N PHE A 86 3.57 12.70 2.64
CA PHE A 86 2.98 13.79 1.87
C PHE A 86 2.63 14.95 2.81
N VAL A 87 3.17 16.13 2.54
CA VAL A 87 2.84 17.36 3.29
C VAL A 87 2.15 18.35 2.36
N ALA A 88 0.97 18.82 2.78
CA ALA A 88 0.16 19.76 2.02
C ALA A 88 0.50 21.22 2.35
N ASP A 89 0.68 22.02 1.30
CA ASP A 89 0.78 23.48 1.37
C ASP A 89 -0.03 24.09 0.21
N GLY A 90 -1.26 24.53 0.53
CA GLY A 90 -2.27 24.91 -0.46
C GLY A 90 -2.50 23.81 -1.51
N ASP A 91 -2.30 24.16 -2.77
CA ASP A 91 -2.45 23.26 -3.93
C ASP A 91 -1.19 22.42 -4.22
N THR A 92 -0.13 22.61 -3.45
CA THR A 92 1.13 21.87 -3.63
C THR A 92 1.30 20.78 -2.58
N ARG A 93 2.11 19.76 -2.93
CA ARG A 93 2.49 18.68 -2.01
C ARG A 93 3.99 18.49 -2.05
N THR A 94 4.62 18.52 -0.88
CA THR A 94 5.99 18.04 -0.72
C THR A 94 5.92 16.54 -0.44
N ILE A 95 6.69 15.76 -1.20
CA ILE A 95 6.77 14.31 -1.06
C ILE A 95 8.18 13.96 -0.58
N THR A 96 8.26 13.35 0.59
CA THR A 96 9.53 12.87 1.16
C THR A 96 9.54 11.35 1.13
N LEU A 97 10.56 10.78 0.49
CA LEU A 97 10.85 9.34 0.55
C LEU A 97 11.88 9.08 1.65
N LEU A 98 11.48 8.32 2.67
CA LEU A 98 12.35 7.84 3.73
C LEU A 98 12.65 6.37 3.48
N VAL A 99 13.94 6.05 3.38
CA VAL A 99 14.42 4.68 3.23
C VAL A 99 15.04 4.27 4.57
N PRO A 100 14.44 3.34 5.32
CA PRO A 100 15.05 2.80 6.52
C PRO A 100 16.43 2.22 6.19
N PRO A 101 17.39 2.27 7.14
CA PRO A 101 18.66 1.56 6.99
C PRO A 101 18.40 0.10 6.65
N ARG A 102 19.16 -0.45 5.70
CA ARG A 102 19.20 -1.90 5.50
C ARG A 102 20.30 -2.44 6.40
N ASP A 103 19.94 -3.36 7.29
CA ASP A 103 20.91 -4.19 8.01
C ASP A 103 21.65 -5.13 7.03
#